data_AF-A0A210QNG7-F1
#
_entry.id   AF-A0A210QNG7-F1
#
_cell.length_a   1.000
_cell.length_b   1.000
_cell.length_c   1.000
_cell.angle_alpha   90.00
_cell.angle_beta   90.00
_cell.angle_gamma   90.00
#
_symmetry.space_group_name_H-M   'P 1'
#
loop_
_entity.id
_entity.type
_entity.pdbx_description
1 polymer ?
#
loop_
_entity_poly.entity_id
_entity_poly.type
_entity_poly.pdbx_seq_one_letter_code
_entity_poly.pdbx_strand_id
1 'polypeptide(L)'
;MVSASVNMFPELNSVLDIKTSDSIIGKSVGISESDVDGTFLIHHFLSYFLRNDHPVCFVTLVQSFNHFNTVSKKFGLDLAAKRNTGQLAFIEGLKSLGEFYTLDDKYDNMARGDNPFVEKGTSKHALAPLYSYIENICNGFTKDRSKPPVVIIDDISVLLSTGYSLKNSISLIQYLQSYISKLEGTLVLHINKGKGSCDEDAVSVWKHMCHFFPLQIEVCGLSSGYCRDVHGEARFILR
;
A
#
# COMPACT_ATOMS: atom_id res chain seq x y z
N MET A 1 -13.76 1.16 30.74
CA MET A 1 -12.46 1.89 30.61
C MET A 1 -12.06 1.81 29.14
N VAL A 2 -12.27 2.88 28.38
CA VAL A 2 -11.81 2.94 26.99
C VAL A 2 -10.31 3.16 27.04
N SER A 3 -9.54 2.10 26.73
CA SER A 3 -8.13 2.23 26.41
C SER A 3 -8.01 3.25 25.29
N ALA A 4 -7.40 4.41 25.56
CA ALA A 4 -7.08 5.38 24.53
C ALA A 4 -6.06 4.72 23.59
N SER A 5 -6.54 4.18 22.47
CA SER A 5 -5.71 3.63 21.41
C SER A 5 -4.75 4.71 20.94
N VAL A 6 -3.47 4.58 21.26
CA VAL A 6 -2.43 5.46 20.72
C VAL A 6 -2.33 5.16 19.23
N ASN A 7 -2.99 5.99 18.42
CA ASN A 7 -2.82 5.99 16.97
C ASN A 7 -1.45 6.58 16.64
N MET A 8 -0.76 6.00 15.66
CA MET A 8 0.48 6.58 15.16
C MET A 8 0.16 7.93 14.51
N PHE A 9 0.79 9.02 14.95
CA PHE A 9 0.55 10.39 14.49
C PHE A 9 -0.93 10.85 14.59
N PRO A 10 -1.45 11.08 15.81
CA PRO A 10 -2.85 11.47 16.02
C PRO A 10 -3.23 12.82 15.40
N GLU A 11 -2.26 13.66 15.07
CA GLU A 11 -2.41 14.93 14.37
C GLU A 11 -2.87 14.72 12.91
N LEU A 12 -2.40 13.65 12.25
CA LEU A 12 -2.86 13.30 10.90
C LEU A 12 -4.37 13.02 10.89
N ASN A 13 -4.91 12.46 11.97
CA ASN A 13 -6.34 12.21 12.07
C ASN A 13 -7.15 13.52 12.08
N SER A 14 -6.63 14.64 12.60
CA SER A 14 -7.37 15.92 12.49
C SER A 14 -7.22 16.54 11.12
N VAL A 15 -6.06 16.41 10.47
CA VAL A 15 -5.85 16.95 9.12
C VAL A 15 -6.69 16.21 8.08
N LEU A 16 -6.83 14.89 8.24
CA LEU A 16 -7.64 14.04 7.36
C LEU A 16 -9.14 14.02 7.75
N ASP A 17 -9.56 14.80 8.73
CA ASP A 17 -10.92 14.80 9.31
C ASP A 17 -11.41 13.38 9.71
N ILE A 18 -10.48 12.54 10.13
CA ILE A 18 -10.73 11.16 10.57
C ILE A 18 -11.41 11.12 11.95
N LYS A 19 -11.29 12.18 12.75
CA LYS A 19 -11.86 12.22 14.12
C LYS A 19 -13.39 12.28 14.15
N THR A 20 -14.03 12.62 13.04
CA THR A 20 -15.47 12.97 12.99
C THR A 20 -16.25 12.17 11.96
N SER A 21 -15.60 11.42 11.07
CA SER A 21 -16.28 10.56 10.11
C SER A 21 -15.39 9.43 9.60
N ASP A 22 -16.04 8.35 9.15
CA ASP A 22 -15.49 7.30 8.28
C ASP A 22 -15.06 7.86 6.89
N SER A 23 -14.55 9.10 6.81
CA SER A 23 -14.36 9.88 5.57
C SER A 23 -13.42 9.22 4.58
N ILE A 24 -12.49 8.38 5.03
CA ILE A 24 -11.52 7.67 4.19
C ILE A 24 -11.98 6.25 3.83
N ILE A 25 -13.00 5.73 4.50
CA ILE A 25 -13.57 4.41 4.20
C ILE A 25 -14.25 4.48 2.84
N GLY A 26 -14.02 3.48 1.99
CA GLY A 26 -14.58 3.45 0.64
C GLY A 26 -13.86 4.34 -0.37
N LYS A 27 -12.81 5.07 0.04
CA LYS A 27 -12.06 5.99 -0.84
C LYS A 27 -10.72 5.44 -1.27
N SER A 28 -10.22 5.95 -2.40
CA SER A 28 -8.83 5.74 -2.80
C SER A 28 -7.94 6.87 -2.26
N VAL A 29 -6.80 6.50 -1.70
CA VAL A 29 -5.82 7.40 -1.09
C VAL A 29 -4.49 7.23 -1.81
N GLY A 30 -3.99 8.32 -2.38
CA GLY A 30 -2.72 8.35 -3.09
C GLY A 30 -1.69 9.05 -2.24
N ILE A 31 -0.55 8.42 -2.01
CA ILE A 31 0.59 8.98 -1.29
C ILE A 31 1.76 9.04 -2.25
N SER A 32 2.41 10.19 -2.37
CA SER A 32 3.67 10.29 -3.08
C SER A 32 4.77 10.87 -2.23
N GLU A 33 5.99 10.42 -2.48
CA GLU A 33 7.21 10.98 -1.92
C GLU A 33 8.22 11.32 -3.02
N SER A 34 9.23 12.14 -2.70
CA SER A 34 10.36 12.42 -3.59
C SER A 34 11.70 12.39 -2.86
N ASP A 35 11.95 13.37 -2.00
CA ASP A 35 13.27 13.62 -1.39
C ASP A 35 13.31 13.31 0.11
N VAL A 36 12.17 12.90 0.66
CA VAL A 36 11.92 12.70 2.09
C VAL A 36 11.03 11.48 2.28
N ASP A 37 11.18 10.79 3.40
CA ASP A 37 10.48 9.55 3.70
C ASP A 37 9.00 9.79 4.06
N GLY A 38 8.10 9.23 3.27
CA GLY A 38 6.65 9.20 3.40
C GLY A 38 6.11 7.91 4.02
N THR A 39 6.96 6.93 4.34
CA THR A 39 6.57 5.62 4.90
C THR A 39 5.80 5.75 6.22
N PHE A 40 5.99 6.85 6.96
CA PHE A 40 5.22 7.13 8.17
C PHE A 40 3.70 7.19 7.92
N LEU A 41 3.27 7.62 6.72
CA LEU A 41 1.86 7.62 6.31
C LEU A 41 1.35 6.18 6.11
N ILE A 42 2.17 5.30 5.55
CA ILE A 42 1.83 3.88 5.41
C ILE A 42 1.63 3.23 6.78
N HIS A 43 2.54 3.47 7.72
CA HIS A 43 2.35 2.98 9.08
C HIS A 43 1.11 3.58 9.77
N HIS A 44 0.81 4.85 9.51
CA HIS A 44 -0.40 5.50 10.00
C HIS A 44 -1.67 4.81 9.48
N PHE A 45 -1.83 4.65 8.16
CA PHE A 45 -3.00 3.99 7.57
C PHE A 45 -3.11 2.53 8.01
N LEU A 46 -2.00 1.79 8.01
CA LEU A 46 -1.97 0.40 8.49
C LEU A 46 -2.46 0.31 9.94
N SER A 47 -1.95 1.17 10.82
CA SER A 47 -2.38 1.21 12.22
C SER A 47 -3.84 1.64 12.36
N TYR A 48 -4.27 2.64 11.61
CA TYR A 48 -5.63 3.15 11.64
C TYR A 48 -6.64 2.05 11.30
N PHE A 49 -6.48 1.38 10.16
CA PHE A 49 -7.45 0.38 9.71
C PHE A 49 -7.46 -0.87 10.58
N LEU A 50 -6.29 -1.37 11.00
CA LEU A 50 -6.21 -2.55 11.87
C LEU A 50 -6.81 -2.32 13.27
N ARG A 51 -6.73 -1.09 13.80
CA ARG A 51 -7.34 -0.72 15.08
C ARG A 51 -8.85 -0.53 14.99
N ASN A 52 -9.36 -0.20 13.82
CA ASN A 52 -10.80 -0.05 13.54
C ASN A 52 -11.42 -1.35 12.97
N ASP A 53 -10.79 -2.50 13.21
CA ASP A 53 -11.25 -3.84 12.84
C ASP A 53 -11.52 -4.08 11.35
N HIS A 54 -10.96 -3.24 10.48
CA HIS A 54 -10.95 -3.52 9.04
C HIS A 54 -9.98 -4.67 8.74
N PRO A 55 -10.35 -5.61 7.85
CA PRO A 55 -9.40 -6.53 7.27
C PRO A 55 -8.50 -5.81 6.26
N VAL A 56 -7.20 -6.08 6.33
CA VAL A 56 -6.18 -5.40 5.53
C VAL A 56 -5.38 -6.41 4.72
N CYS A 57 -5.35 -6.21 3.40
CA CYS A 57 -4.37 -6.80 2.50
C CYS A 57 -3.24 -5.80 2.31
N PHE A 58 -2.08 -6.06 2.90
CA PHE A 58 -0.94 -5.18 2.82
C PHE A 58 0.16 -5.77 1.94
N VAL A 59 0.44 -5.11 0.82
CA VAL A 59 1.51 -5.45 -0.11
C VAL A 59 2.64 -4.47 0.07
N THR A 60 3.82 -4.96 0.45
CA THR A 60 5.03 -4.14 0.46
C THR A 60 6.07 -4.63 -0.53
N LEU A 61 6.63 -3.70 -1.30
CA LEU A 61 7.62 -3.91 -2.35
C LEU A 61 9.00 -3.39 -1.95
N VAL A 62 9.19 -2.97 -0.69
CA VAL A 62 10.49 -2.48 -0.21
C VAL A 62 10.86 -3.13 1.11
N GLN A 63 10.01 -2.98 2.14
CA GLN A 63 10.34 -3.41 3.49
C GLN A 63 9.78 -4.80 3.80
N SER A 64 10.38 -5.48 4.78
CA SER A 64 9.92 -6.81 5.22
C SER A 64 8.77 -6.72 6.23
N PHE A 65 8.09 -7.85 6.45
CA PHE A 65 7.14 -7.99 7.56
C PHE A 65 7.79 -7.66 8.91
N ASN A 66 9.03 -8.09 9.11
CA ASN A 66 9.76 -7.88 10.36
C ASN A 66 10.00 -6.38 10.63
N HIS A 67 10.29 -5.60 9.58
CA HIS A 67 10.42 -4.15 9.70
C HIS A 67 9.09 -3.54 10.19
N PHE A 68 8.00 -3.80 9.47
CA PHE A 68 6.68 -3.27 9.82
C PHE A 68 6.22 -3.69 11.21
N ASN A 69 6.38 -4.97 11.56
CA ASN A 69 5.98 -5.48 12.87
C ASN A 69 6.80 -4.83 14.00
N THR A 70 8.10 -4.64 13.81
CA THR A 70 8.96 -3.99 14.81
C THR A 70 8.55 -2.54 15.04
N VAL A 71 8.27 -1.79 13.97
CA VAL A 71 7.82 -0.40 14.08
C VAL A 71 6.44 -0.32 14.71
N SER A 72 5.45 -1.09 14.22
CA SER A 72 4.09 -1.09 14.76
C SER A 72 4.02 -1.49 16.24
N LYS A 73 4.88 -2.41 16.70
CA LYS A 73 4.96 -2.78 18.11
C LYS A 73 5.36 -1.63 19.03
N LYS A 74 6.21 -0.70 18.56
CA LYS A 74 6.55 0.52 19.33
C LYS A 74 5.34 1.40 19.62
N PHE A 75 4.29 1.28 18.82
CA PHE A 75 3.03 1.99 18.99
C PHE A 75 1.91 1.11 19.56
N GLY A 76 2.25 -0.08 20.08
CA GLY A 76 1.27 -0.98 20.71
C GLY A 76 0.36 -1.72 19.73
N LEU A 77 0.81 -1.95 18.49
CA LEU A 77 0.12 -2.79 17.51
C LEU A 77 0.99 -4.00 17.12
N ASP A 78 0.51 -5.20 17.42
CA ASP A 78 1.19 -6.45 17.03
C ASP A 78 0.63 -6.97 15.69
N LEU A 79 1.41 -6.83 14.62
CA LEU A 79 0.99 -7.28 13.29
C LEU A 79 0.95 -8.81 13.18
N ALA A 80 1.77 -9.53 13.95
CA ALA A 80 1.74 -10.99 13.97
C ALA A 80 0.44 -11.49 14.61
N ALA A 81 -0.02 -10.85 15.68
CA ALA A 81 -1.34 -11.15 16.26
C ALA A 81 -2.47 -10.89 15.25
N LYS A 82 -2.43 -9.75 14.55
CA LYS A 82 -3.42 -9.39 13.51
C LYS A 82 -3.40 -10.35 12.31
N ARG A 83 -2.22 -10.88 11.96
CA ARG A 83 -2.09 -11.93 10.93
C ARG A 83 -2.67 -13.26 11.40
N ASN A 84 -2.39 -13.67 12.63
CA ASN A 84 -2.88 -14.93 13.20
C ASN A 84 -4.42 -14.96 13.35
N THR A 85 -5.05 -13.81 13.58
CA THR A 85 -6.52 -13.71 13.59
C THR A 85 -7.13 -13.61 12.19
N GLY A 86 -6.31 -13.60 11.13
CA GLY A 86 -6.77 -13.41 9.75
C GLY A 86 -7.30 -12.02 9.46
N GLN A 87 -6.97 -11.01 10.28
CA GLN A 87 -7.30 -9.61 9.99
C GLN A 87 -6.31 -8.98 9.02
N LEU A 88 -5.05 -9.44 9.04
CA LEU A 88 -3.98 -8.96 8.17
C LEU A 88 -3.49 -10.08 7.24
N ALA A 89 -3.65 -9.88 5.93
CA ALA A 89 -2.87 -10.59 4.92
C ALA A 89 -1.69 -9.71 4.53
N PHE A 90 -0.46 -10.23 4.64
CA PHE A 90 0.75 -9.48 4.38
C PHE A 90 1.55 -10.14 3.25
N ILE A 91 1.88 -9.36 2.23
CA ILE A 91 2.60 -9.81 1.03
C ILE A 91 3.95 -9.09 0.96
N GLU A 92 5.04 -9.86 1.06
CA GLU A 92 6.40 -9.38 0.83
C GLU A 92 6.70 -9.41 -0.68
N GLY A 93 6.16 -8.44 -1.41
CA GLY A 93 6.14 -8.46 -2.86
C GLY A 93 7.53 -8.43 -3.51
N LEU A 94 8.50 -7.70 -2.94
CA LEU A 94 9.88 -7.72 -3.47
C LEU A 94 10.54 -9.09 -3.33
N LYS A 95 10.28 -9.79 -2.21
CA LYS A 95 10.76 -11.15 -2.00
C LYS A 95 10.12 -12.09 -3.04
N SER A 96 8.81 -11.99 -3.24
CA SER A 96 8.09 -12.77 -4.25
C SER A 96 8.56 -12.47 -5.68
N LEU A 97 8.89 -11.21 -6.00
CA LEU A 97 9.49 -10.83 -7.28
C LEU A 97 10.89 -11.45 -7.44
N GLY A 98 11.73 -11.35 -6.41
CA GLY A 98 13.07 -11.95 -6.42
C GLY A 98 13.02 -13.45 -6.67
N GLU A 99 12.14 -14.17 -5.97
CA GLU A 99 11.86 -15.58 -6.21
C GLU A 99 11.51 -15.80 -7.69
N PHE A 100 10.59 -15.01 -8.25
CA PHE A 100 10.18 -15.14 -9.65
C PHE A 100 11.31 -15.00 -10.67
N TYR A 101 12.23 -14.05 -10.49
CA TYR A 101 13.39 -13.89 -11.38
C TYR A 101 14.43 -15.01 -11.23
N THR A 102 14.49 -15.64 -10.07
CA THR A 102 15.43 -16.76 -9.79
C THR A 102 14.87 -18.14 -10.17
N LEU A 103 13.57 -18.25 -10.44
CA LEU A 103 12.95 -19.50 -10.89
C LEU A 103 13.46 -19.85 -12.31
N ASP A 104 14.28 -20.89 -12.41
CA ASP A 104 14.64 -21.51 -13.67
C ASP A 104 13.39 -22.17 -14.28
N ASP A 105 13.17 -22.05 -15.60
CA ASP A 105 11.96 -22.55 -16.28
C ASP A 105 11.73 -24.07 -16.11
N LYS A 106 12.74 -24.81 -15.64
CA LYS A 106 12.76 -26.26 -15.50
C LYS A 106 12.46 -26.78 -14.10
N TYR A 107 12.55 -25.96 -13.05
CA TYR A 107 12.45 -26.42 -11.67
C TYR A 107 11.31 -25.72 -10.94
N ASP A 108 10.38 -26.55 -10.49
CA ASP A 108 9.37 -26.30 -9.48
C ASP A 108 8.02 -25.72 -9.95
N ASN A 109 7.13 -26.64 -10.36
CA ASN A 109 5.70 -26.37 -10.54
C ASN A 109 4.94 -26.31 -9.19
N MET A 110 5.59 -26.64 -8.06
CA MET A 110 4.93 -26.77 -6.76
C MET A 110 5.08 -25.50 -5.91
N ALA A 111 6.22 -24.80 -6.00
CA ALA A 111 6.45 -23.51 -5.33
C ALA A 111 5.73 -22.30 -5.98
N ARG A 112 5.17 -22.47 -7.18
CA ARG A 112 4.50 -21.39 -7.94
C ARG A 112 3.11 -21.02 -7.43
N GLY A 113 2.45 -21.91 -6.66
CA GLY A 113 1.04 -21.75 -6.29
C GLY A 113 0.72 -20.55 -5.40
N ASP A 114 1.68 -20.11 -4.58
CA ASP A 114 1.47 -19.07 -3.57
C ASP A 114 2.15 -17.73 -3.91
N ASN A 115 2.88 -17.64 -5.03
CA ASN A 115 3.56 -16.42 -5.42
C ASN A 115 2.61 -15.46 -6.17
N PRO A 116 2.37 -14.24 -5.67
CA PRO A 116 1.41 -13.30 -6.25
C PRO A 116 1.83 -12.76 -7.62
N PHE A 117 3.05 -12.98 -8.10
CA PHE A 117 3.51 -12.50 -9.42
C PHE A 117 3.54 -13.59 -10.50
N VAL A 118 3.11 -14.81 -10.17
CA VAL A 118 3.25 -15.96 -11.06
C VAL A 118 1.91 -16.62 -11.32
N GLU A 119 1.53 -16.69 -12.59
CA GLU A 119 0.45 -17.56 -13.05
C GLU A 119 0.92 -18.36 -14.28
N LYS A 120 0.50 -19.63 -14.36
CA LYS A 120 0.89 -20.51 -15.46
C LYS A 120 0.43 -19.93 -16.80
N GLY A 121 1.37 -19.73 -17.72
CA GLY A 121 1.09 -19.22 -19.07
C GLY A 121 0.97 -17.69 -19.16
N THR A 122 1.20 -16.95 -18.08
CA THR A 122 1.29 -15.49 -18.12
C THR A 122 2.71 -15.02 -18.43
N SER A 123 2.81 -13.85 -19.06
CA SER A 123 4.09 -13.18 -19.33
C SER A 123 4.79 -12.78 -18.02
N LYS A 124 6.13 -12.77 -18.01
CA LYS A 124 6.93 -12.33 -16.86
C LYS A 124 6.65 -10.91 -16.38
N HIS A 125 5.99 -10.10 -17.20
CA HIS A 125 5.66 -8.71 -16.86
C HIS A 125 4.14 -8.48 -16.77
N ALA A 126 3.34 -9.54 -16.59
CA ALA A 126 1.91 -9.41 -16.33
C ALA A 126 1.66 -9.14 -14.83
N LEU A 127 0.76 -8.20 -14.52
CA LEU A 127 0.29 -7.93 -13.15
C LEU A 127 -1.09 -8.53 -12.86
N ALA A 128 -1.67 -9.25 -13.82
CA ALA A 128 -2.91 -10.01 -13.62
C ALA A 128 -2.79 -11.02 -12.46
N PRO A 129 -1.68 -11.75 -12.28
CA PRO A 129 -1.53 -12.65 -11.13
C PRO A 129 -1.64 -11.93 -9.79
N LEU A 130 -1.02 -10.74 -9.67
CA LEU A 130 -1.04 -9.96 -8.43
C LEU A 130 -2.46 -9.44 -8.14
N TYR A 131 -3.16 -8.96 -9.17
CA TYR A 131 -4.55 -8.58 -9.07
C TYR A 131 -5.41 -9.73 -8.54
N SER A 132 -5.32 -10.91 -9.17
CA SER A 132 -6.11 -12.09 -8.79
C SER A 132 -5.78 -12.58 -7.38
N TYR A 133 -4.51 -12.48 -6.96
CA TYR A 133 -4.10 -12.83 -5.61
C TYR A 133 -4.74 -11.90 -4.57
N ILE A 134 -4.70 -10.58 -4.80
CA ILE A 134 -5.34 -9.59 -3.93
C ILE A 134 -6.87 -9.79 -3.91
N GLU A 135 -7.48 -10.03 -5.07
CA GLU A 135 -8.91 -10.32 -5.21
C GLU A 135 -9.32 -11.55 -4.38
N ASN A 136 -8.56 -12.64 -4.44
CA ASN A 136 -8.82 -13.83 -3.65
C ASN A 136 -8.74 -13.57 -2.14
N ILE A 137 -7.76 -12.79 -1.68
CA ILE A 137 -7.66 -12.38 -0.28
C ILE A 137 -8.89 -11.57 0.14
N CYS A 138 -9.25 -10.55 -0.64
CA CYS A 138 -10.40 -9.69 -0.33
C CYS A 138 -11.72 -10.46 -0.32
N ASN A 139 -11.90 -11.42 -1.24
CA ASN A 139 -13.05 -12.33 -1.25
C ASN A 139 -13.09 -13.26 -0.03
N GLY A 140 -11.93 -13.59 0.57
CA GLY A 140 -11.87 -14.29 1.85
C GLY A 140 -12.35 -13.40 2.99
N PHE A 141 -11.88 -12.15 3.03
CA PHE A 141 -12.27 -11.19 4.06
C PHE A 141 -13.77 -10.92 4.12
N THR A 142 -14.43 -10.76 2.96
CA THR A 142 -15.87 -10.44 2.90
C THR A 142 -16.78 -11.58 3.34
N LYS A 143 -16.28 -12.84 3.37
CA LYS A 143 -17.03 -13.99 3.89
C LYS A 143 -17.00 -14.06 5.40
N ASP A 144 -15.85 -13.74 5.99
CA ASP A 144 -15.59 -13.98 7.41
C ASP A 144 -15.75 -12.71 8.28
N ARG A 145 -15.86 -11.52 7.66
CA ARG A 145 -15.83 -10.23 8.36
C ARG A 145 -16.86 -9.26 7.80
N SER A 146 -17.38 -8.40 8.67
CA SER A 146 -18.42 -7.42 8.35
C SER A 146 -17.89 -6.06 7.90
N LYS A 147 -16.62 -5.75 8.14
CA LYS A 147 -16.00 -4.48 7.77
C LYS A 147 -15.45 -4.53 6.33
N PRO A 148 -15.62 -3.47 5.52
CA PRO A 148 -15.06 -3.41 4.17
C PRO A 148 -13.53 -3.62 4.16
N PRO A 149 -12.99 -4.32 3.15
CA PRO A 149 -11.56 -4.60 3.07
C PRO A 149 -10.75 -3.35 2.71
N VAL A 150 -9.49 -3.37 3.13
CA VAL A 150 -8.52 -2.33 2.82
C VAL A 150 -7.34 -2.96 2.09
N VAL A 151 -6.98 -2.40 0.95
CA VAL A 151 -5.74 -2.77 0.24
C VAL A 151 -4.75 -1.63 0.40
N ILE A 152 -3.55 -1.94 0.91
CA ILE A 152 -2.44 -1.00 1.01
C ILE A 152 -1.30 -1.55 0.14
N ILE A 153 -0.73 -0.73 -0.74
CA ILE A 153 0.44 -1.09 -1.56
C ILE A 153 1.55 -0.04 -1.36
N ASP A 154 2.73 -0.51 -0.95
CA ASP A 154 3.89 0.31 -0.57
C ASP A 154 5.20 -0.33 -1.05
N ASP A 155 5.90 0.09 -2.09
CA ASP A 155 5.81 1.27 -2.93
C ASP A 155 5.69 0.80 -4.39
N ILE A 156 4.67 1.28 -5.11
CA ILE A 156 4.36 0.81 -6.47
C ILE A 156 5.43 1.20 -7.51
N SER A 157 6.30 2.17 -7.21
CA SER A 157 7.43 2.55 -8.07
C SER A 157 8.38 1.37 -8.34
N VAL A 158 8.46 0.42 -7.39
CA VAL A 158 9.30 -0.76 -7.50
C VAL A 158 8.90 -1.64 -8.68
N LEU A 159 7.61 -1.70 -9.04
CA LEU A 159 7.16 -2.45 -10.21
C LEU A 159 7.81 -1.89 -11.49
N LEU A 160 7.90 -0.56 -11.61
CA LEU A 160 8.56 0.09 -12.74
C LEU A 160 10.05 -0.26 -12.76
N SER A 161 10.70 -0.17 -11.58
CA SER A 161 12.12 -0.49 -11.40
C SER A 161 12.45 -1.97 -11.69
N THR A 162 11.50 -2.89 -11.52
CA THR A 162 11.67 -4.32 -11.85
C THR A 162 11.26 -4.67 -13.28
N GLY A 163 10.96 -3.68 -14.13
CA GLY A 163 10.69 -3.89 -15.56
C GLY A 163 9.23 -4.15 -15.92
N TYR A 164 8.27 -3.91 -15.02
CA TYR A 164 6.87 -3.80 -15.41
C TYR A 164 6.65 -2.47 -16.13
N SER A 165 5.96 -2.52 -17.27
CA SER A 165 5.68 -1.29 -18.02
C SER A 165 4.74 -0.34 -17.27
N LEU A 166 4.87 0.96 -17.52
CA LEU A 166 3.94 2.00 -17.07
C LEU A 166 2.47 1.60 -17.31
N LYS A 167 2.18 1.04 -18.50
CA LYS A 167 0.85 0.57 -18.87
C LYS A 167 0.34 -0.50 -17.91
N ASN A 168 1.16 -1.50 -17.59
CA ASN A 168 0.75 -2.58 -16.69
C ASN A 168 0.49 -2.04 -15.28
N SER A 169 1.35 -1.16 -14.77
CA SER A 169 1.19 -0.52 -13.46
C SER A 169 -0.10 0.30 -13.38
N ILE A 170 -0.39 1.14 -14.38
CA ILE A 170 -1.65 1.90 -14.45
C ILE A 170 -2.86 0.97 -14.54
N SER A 171 -2.80 -0.08 -15.37
CA SER A 171 -3.89 -1.05 -15.47
C SER A 171 -4.18 -1.74 -14.14
N LEU A 172 -3.14 -2.18 -13.41
CA LEU A 172 -3.31 -2.76 -12.07
C LEU A 172 -4.05 -1.80 -11.13
N ILE A 173 -3.63 -0.52 -11.09
CA ILE A 173 -4.27 0.50 -10.25
C ILE A 173 -5.75 0.65 -10.59
N GLN A 174 -6.09 0.76 -11.88
CA GLN A 174 -7.47 0.91 -12.34
C GLN A 174 -8.33 -0.29 -11.98
N TYR A 175 -7.82 -1.51 -12.18
CA TYR A 175 -8.53 -2.73 -11.84
C TYR A 175 -8.76 -2.84 -10.33
N LEU A 176 -7.74 -2.56 -9.51
CA LEU A 176 -7.87 -2.56 -8.05
C LEU A 176 -8.84 -1.48 -7.57
N GLN A 177 -8.77 -0.26 -8.10
CA GLN A 177 -9.69 0.81 -7.74
C GLN A 177 -11.14 0.42 -8.05
N SER A 178 -11.39 -0.11 -9.25
CA SER A 178 -12.73 -0.55 -9.66
C SER A 178 -13.25 -1.70 -8.78
N TYR A 179 -12.40 -2.69 -8.48
CA TYR A 179 -12.76 -3.83 -7.66
C TYR A 179 -13.03 -3.44 -6.20
N ILE A 180 -12.10 -2.72 -5.57
CA ILE A 180 -12.22 -2.33 -4.16
C ILE A 180 -13.38 -1.37 -3.93
N SER A 181 -13.67 -0.47 -4.87
CA SER A 181 -14.86 0.40 -4.79
C SER A 181 -16.17 -0.39 -4.76
N LYS A 182 -16.28 -1.51 -5.50
CA LYS A 182 -17.47 -2.39 -5.45
C LYS A 182 -17.65 -3.08 -4.10
N LEU A 183 -16.58 -3.22 -3.33
CA LEU A 183 -16.60 -3.79 -1.98
C LEU A 183 -16.79 -2.72 -0.89
N GLU A 184 -17.04 -1.46 -1.28
CA GLU A 184 -17.04 -0.30 -0.38
C GLU A 184 -15.73 -0.18 0.43
N GLY A 185 -14.65 -0.74 -0.11
CA GLY A 185 -13.35 -0.83 0.54
C GLY A 185 -12.46 0.38 0.26
N THR A 186 -11.33 0.45 0.95
CA THR A 186 -10.34 1.53 0.77
C THR A 186 -9.11 1.00 0.04
N LEU A 187 -8.62 1.77 -0.93
CA LEU A 187 -7.35 1.52 -1.61
C LEU A 187 -6.33 2.60 -1.22
N VAL A 188 -5.22 2.23 -0.59
CA VAL A 188 -4.11 3.13 -0.27
C VAL A 188 -2.91 2.74 -1.13
N LEU A 189 -2.41 3.66 -1.94
CA LEU A 189 -1.24 3.43 -2.78
C LEU A 189 -0.16 4.45 -2.46
N HIS A 190 1.06 3.96 -2.24
CA HIS A 190 2.25 4.79 -2.13
C HIS A 190 3.14 4.66 -3.36
N ILE A 191 3.67 5.81 -3.80
CA ILE A 191 4.64 5.91 -4.89
C ILE A 191 5.82 6.81 -4.55
N ASN A 192 7.05 6.31 -4.70
CA ASN A 192 8.26 7.13 -4.71
C ASN A 192 8.53 7.66 -6.13
N LYS A 193 8.56 8.97 -6.30
CA LYS A 193 8.82 9.64 -7.60
C LYS A 193 10.31 9.79 -7.93
N GLY A 194 11.19 9.30 -7.06
CA GLY A 194 12.62 9.52 -7.09
C GLY A 194 13.02 10.92 -6.63
N LYS A 195 14.31 11.06 -6.32
CA LYS A 195 14.92 12.34 -5.91
C LYS A 195 14.74 13.38 -7.01
N GLY A 196 14.19 14.55 -6.68
CA GLY A 196 13.88 15.59 -7.65
C GLY A 196 12.81 15.21 -8.69
N SER A 197 12.01 14.16 -8.45
CA SER A 197 10.99 13.68 -9.40
C SER A 197 11.55 13.33 -10.78
N CYS A 198 12.76 12.74 -10.82
CA CYS A 198 13.46 12.43 -12.06
C CYS A 198 12.93 11.18 -12.78
N ASP A 199 12.14 10.34 -12.11
CA ASP A 199 11.52 9.17 -12.73
C ASP A 199 10.20 9.57 -13.42
N GLU A 200 10.26 9.71 -14.75
CA GLU A 200 9.11 10.14 -15.57
C GLU A 200 7.94 9.14 -15.53
N ASP A 201 8.23 7.84 -15.40
CA ASP A 201 7.20 6.80 -15.32
C ASP A 201 6.51 6.86 -13.95
N ALA A 202 7.28 6.99 -12.86
CA ALA A 202 6.71 7.15 -11.51
C ALA A 202 5.88 8.45 -11.41
N VAL A 203 6.37 9.55 -11.98
CA VAL A 203 5.61 10.81 -12.08
C VAL A 203 4.32 10.62 -12.89
N SER A 204 4.34 9.81 -13.95
CA SER A 204 3.16 9.51 -14.77
C SER A 204 2.13 8.69 -14.01
N VAL A 205 2.56 7.69 -13.22
CA VAL A 205 1.67 6.95 -12.31
C VAL A 205 1.08 7.87 -11.24
N TRP A 206 1.88 8.76 -10.65
CA TRP A 206 1.36 9.74 -9.68
C TRP A 206 0.31 10.67 -10.31
N LYS A 207 0.58 11.20 -11.51
CA LYS A 207 -0.40 12.03 -12.25
C LYS A 207 -1.69 11.26 -12.53
N HIS A 208 -1.59 9.97 -12.85
CA HIS A 208 -2.76 9.11 -13.00
C HIS A 208 -3.56 9.03 -11.69
N MET A 209 -2.90 8.73 -10.57
CA MET A 209 -3.54 8.71 -9.25
C MET A 209 -4.18 10.06 -8.92
N CYS A 210 -3.49 11.17 -9.19
CA CYS A 210 -4.01 12.52 -9.00
C CYS A 210 -5.29 12.81 -9.76
N HIS A 211 -5.58 12.11 -10.86
CA HIS A 211 -6.81 12.31 -11.61
C HIS A 211 -8.00 11.57 -10.98
N PHE A 212 -7.77 10.37 -10.41
CA PHE A 212 -8.84 9.45 -10.00
C PHE A 212 -8.99 9.29 -8.47
N PHE A 213 -8.02 9.75 -7.68
CA PHE A 213 -8.02 9.52 -6.24
C PHE A 213 -8.53 10.77 -5.51
N PRO A 214 -9.60 10.66 -4.70
CA PRO A 214 -10.19 11.81 -4.00
C PRO A 214 -9.32 12.36 -2.87
N LEU A 215 -8.46 11.53 -2.27
CA LEU A 215 -7.48 11.96 -1.27
C LEU A 215 -6.06 11.74 -1.80
N GLN A 216 -5.28 12.80 -1.84
CA GLN A 216 -3.89 12.80 -2.27
C GLN A 216 -3.02 13.43 -1.19
N ILE A 217 -1.90 12.79 -0.88
CA ILE A 217 -0.93 13.25 0.09
C ILE A 217 0.43 13.27 -0.60
N GLU A 218 1.06 14.43 -0.66
CA GLU A 218 2.38 14.59 -1.27
C GLU A 218 3.38 15.01 -0.19
N VAL A 219 4.41 14.18 0.00
CA VAL A 219 5.49 14.41 0.96
C VAL A 219 6.72 14.90 0.20
N CYS A 220 7.18 16.12 0.49
CA CYS A 220 8.29 16.76 -0.21
C CYS A 220 9.28 17.40 0.76
N GLY A 221 10.53 17.55 0.32
CA GLY A 221 11.50 18.38 1.02
C GLY A 221 11.10 19.86 0.99
N LEU A 222 11.65 20.65 1.92
CA LEU A 222 11.42 22.09 1.95
C LEU A 222 12.11 22.77 0.76
N SER A 223 11.43 23.73 0.12
CA SER A 223 12.00 24.52 -0.98
C SER A 223 13.17 25.42 -0.54
N SER A 224 13.26 25.73 0.76
CA SER A 224 14.35 26.50 1.37
C SER A 224 15.61 25.67 1.70
N GLY A 225 15.57 24.34 1.49
CA GLY A 225 16.66 23.42 1.82
C GLY A 225 16.50 22.73 3.17
N TYR A 226 17.59 22.11 3.66
CA TYR A 226 17.55 21.26 4.85
C TYR A 226 17.42 22.08 6.15
N CYS A 227 16.51 21.64 7.03
CA CYS A 227 16.41 22.11 8.41
C CYS A 227 16.64 20.91 9.36
N ARG A 228 17.34 21.13 10.48
CA ARG A 228 17.59 20.06 11.46
C ARG A 228 16.31 19.52 12.09
N ASP A 229 15.35 20.40 12.34
CA ASP A 229 14.14 20.09 13.10
C ASP A 229 12.93 19.82 12.20
N VAL A 230 13.04 20.16 10.90
CA VAL A 230 11.97 19.98 9.91
C VAL A 230 12.52 19.19 8.73
N HIS A 231 12.08 17.95 8.61
CA HIS A 231 12.55 17.03 7.56
C HIS A 231 11.89 17.32 6.20
N GLY A 232 10.67 17.85 6.19
CA GLY A 232 9.92 18.15 4.98
C GLY A 232 8.52 18.68 5.27
N GLU A 233 7.68 18.71 4.24
CA GLU A 233 6.26 19.07 4.29
C GLU A 233 5.39 17.93 3.76
N ALA A 234 4.17 17.82 4.28
CA ALA A 234 3.13 16.95 3.76
C ALA A 234 1.94 17.80 3.31
N ARG A 235 1.61 17.77 2.02
CA ARG A 235 0.49 18.50 1.41
C ARG A 235 -0.69 17.56 1.22
N PHE A 236 -1.82 17.93 1.78
CA PHE A 236 -3.07 17.17 1.71
C PHE A 236 -4.02 17.82 0.71
N ILE A 237 -4.43 17.07 -0.29
CA ILE A 237 -5.31 17.53 -1.37
C ILE A 237 -6.55 16.64 -1.36
N LEU A 238 -7.69 17.25 -1.02
CA LEU A 238 -9.01 16.64 -1.01
C LEU A 238 -9.77 17.15 -2.24
N ARG A 239 -10.39 16.25 -3.00
CA ARG A 239 -11.23 16.56 -4.17
C ARG A 239 -12.63 15.99 -4.03
#